data_AF-A0AA46P931-F1
#
_entry.id   AF-A0AA46P931-F1
#
_cell.length_a   1.000
_cell.length_b   1.000
_cell.length_c   1.000
_cell.angle_alpha   90.00
_cell.angle_beta   90.00
_cell.angle_gamma   90.00
#
_symmetry.space_group_name_H-M   'P 1'
#
loop_
_entity.id
_entity.type
_entity.pdbx_description
1 polymer ?
#
loop_
_entity_poly.entity_id
_entity_poly.type
_entity_poly.pdbx_seq_one_letter_code
_entity_poly.pdbx_strand_id
1 'polypeptide(L)'
;MNYKITLMVAIACLSLQGCTKQDNTDALKKVPSSAPEEDPQDQLKLDTIKKMYSELSENEHGNEVLYRYATDNFKSILNMTSQFPGEMCGLDHDVVLQGQDEDYKQQVTFKLNEQKQVIASLASGSSVSYVLECDAQQCRISDVLESGDFLSQGIERDCSELAAYHESQEAAAQQVQYRMSYRIESKDVHIGTEYTTFYYVVVASESDDPVDISTINVNRGNCPVSSVRGQNHVLNFGQTYRFEIRCNPRDVKEVNLTMADGQELTMVPNG
;
A
#
# COMPACT_ATOMS: atom_id res chain seq x y z
N MET A 1 -51.30 29.49 0.47
CA MET A 1 -50.69 30.72 -0.08
C MET A 1 -50.19 30.39 -1.47
N ASN A 2 -50.88 30.95 -2.47
CA ASN A 2 -50.61 30.81 -3.89
C ASN A 2 -49.64 31.91 -4.33
N TYR A 3 -48.67 31.60 -5.18
CA TYR A 3 -48.28 32.52 -6.25
C TYR A 3 -48.00 31.74 -7.53
N LYS A 4 -48.95 31.85 -8.47
CA LYS A 4 -48.76 31.63 -9.90
C LYS A 4 -48.07 32.87 -10.46
N ILE A 5 -47.04 32.72 -11.29
CA ILE A 5 -46.60 33.78 -12.21
C ILE A 5 -46.54 33.24 -13.63
N THR A 6 -47.10 34.07 -14.49
CA THR A 6 -47.65 33.83 -15.82
C THR A 6 -46.57 33.87 -16.91
N LEU A 7 -46.74 32.97 -17.88
CA LEU A 7 -46.12 32.91 -19.20
C LEU A 7 -46.57 34.09 -20.08
N MET A 8 -45.66 34.78 -20.77
CA MET A 8 -45.99 35.57 -21.97
C MET A 8 -45.06 35.23 -23.13
N VAL A 9 -45.68 34.68 -24.17
CA VAL A 9 -45.14 34.45 -25.50
C VAL A 9 -45.45 35.69 -26.34
N ALA A 10 -44.47 36.20 -27.08
CA ALA A 10 -44.69 37.18 -28.15
C ALA A 10 -44.17 36.59 -29.46
N ILE A 11 -45.11 36.12 -30.29
CA ILE A 11 -44.93 35.79 -31.70
C ILE A 11 -45.25 37.05 -32.49
N ALA A 12 -44.31 37.51 -33.31
CA ALA A 12 -44.58 38.48 -34.36
C ALA A 12 -44.22 37.85 -35.71
N CYS A 13 -45.25 37.45 -36.45
CA CYS A 13 -45.17 37.15 -37.88
C CYS A 13 -45.16 38.46 -38.66
N LEU A 14 -44.23 38.61 -39.60
CA LEU A 14 -44.43 39.43 -40.79
C LEU A 14 -43.90 38.64 -42.00
N SER A 15 -44.85 38.21 -42.83
CA SER A 15 -44.68 37.76 -44.20
C SER A 15 -44.28 38.94 -45.11
N LEU A 16 -43.54 38.68 -46.18
CA LEU A 16 -44.01 38.83 -47.57
C LEU A 16 -42.91 38.52 -48.61
N GLN A 17 -43.34 37.72 -49.59
CA GLN A 17 -43.02 37.73 -51.03
C GLN A 17 -41.65 37.23 -51.50
N GLY A 18 -41.72 36.13 -52.25
CA GLY A 18 -40.62 35.60 -53.07
C GLY A 18 -40.52 36.25 -54.45
N CYS A 19 -39.41 35.94 -55.12
CA CYS A 19 -39.23 35.98 -56.57
C CYS A 19 -38.16 34.94 -56.94
N THR A 20 -38.54 33.96 -57.75
CA THR A 20 -37.63 33.06 -58.47
C THR A 20 -37.06 33.76 -59.70
N LYS A 21 -35.74 33.70 -59.90
CA LYS A 21 -35.16 33.59 -61.26
C LYS A 21 -33.71 33.09 -61.22
N GLN A 22 -33.51 31.99 -61.93
CA GLN A 22 -32.24 31.38 -62.31
C GLN A 22 -31.62 32.20 -63.46
N ASP A 23 -30.34 32.56 -63.42
CA ASP A 23 -29.39 32.16 -64.47
C ASP A 23 -27.91 32.45 -64.14
N ASN A 24 -27.08 31.65 -64.79
CA ASN A 24 -25.65 31.40 -64.66
C ASN A 24 -24.70 32.62 -64.70
N THR A 25 -23.60 32.54 -63.93
CA THR A 25 -22.27 32.94 -64.43
C THR A 25 -21.14 32.28 -63.63
N ASP A 26 -20.22 31.67 -64.37
CA ASP A 26 -18.92 31.17 -63.91
C ASP A 26 -18.12 32.24 -63.15
N ALA A 27 -17.66 31.89 -61.96
CA ALA A 27 -16.48 32.49 -61.35
C ALA A 27 -15.78 31.46 -60.47
N LEU A 28 -14.63 31.01 -60.96
CA LEU A 28 -13.58 30.31 -60.23
C LEU A 28 -13.47 30.84 -58.79
N LYS A 29 -13.88 30.05 -57.80
CA LYS A 29 -13.56 30.32 -56.39
C LYS A 29 -12.85 29.12 -55.80
N LYS A 30 -11.53 29.28 -55.75
CA LYS A 30 -10.53 28.52 -55.00
C LYS A 30 -11.12 28.15 -53.62
N VAL A 31 -11.43 26.87 -53.42
CA VAL A 31 -11.78 26.34 -52.09
C VAL A 31 -10.53 26.45 -51.22
N PRO A 32 -10.56 27.16 -50.08
CA PRO A 32 -9.50 27.06 -49.10
C PRO A 32 -9.56 25.65 -48.50
N SER A 33 -8.43 24.95 -48.58
CA SER A 33 -8.16 23.72 -47.85
C SER A 33 -8.54 23.90 -46.38
N SER A 34 -9.63 23.26 -45.95
CA SER A 34 -10.01 23.19 -44.54
C SER A 34 -8.95 22.40 -43.80
N ALA A 35 -8.12 23.09 -43.02
CA ALA A 35 -7.44 22.46 -41.90
C ALA A 35 -8.53 21.79 -41.02
N PRO A 36 -8.28 20.62 -40.43
CA PRO A 36 -9.24 20.01 -39.51
C PRO A 36 -9.52 21.01 -38.39
N GLU A 37 -10.80 21.30 -38.15
CA GLU A 37 -11.24 22.07 -36.99
C GLU A 37 -10.92 21.22 -35.76
N GLU A 38 -9.97 21.67 -34.93
CA GLU A 38 -9.58 20.95 -33.70
C GLU A 38 -10.82 20.79 -32.79
N ASP A 39 -11.04 19.58 -32.29
CA ASP A 39 -12.15 19.28 -31.37
C ASP A 39 -12.04 20.20 -30.13
N PRO A 40 -13.10 20.93 -29.74
CA PRO A 40 -13.09 21.77 -28.54
C PRO A 40 -12.60 21.05 -27.28
N GLN A 41 -12.86 19.74 -27.16
CA GLN A 41 -12.40 18.94 -26.03
C GLN A 41 -10.90 18.65 -26.09
N ASP A 42 -10.35 18.45 -27.29
CA ASP A 42 -8.92 18.28 -27.52
C ASP A 42 -8.13 19.54 -27.15
N GLN A 43 -8.67 20.72 -27.50
CA GLN A 43 -8.08 21.99 -27.09
C GLN A 43 -8.12 22.17 -25.56
N LEU A 44 -9.23 21.80 -24.92
CA LEU A 44 -9.37 21.88 -23.45
C LEU A 44 -8.35 20.99 -22.72
N LYS A 45 -8.06 19.80 -23.26
CA LYS A 45 -7.00 18.93 -22.74
C LYS A 45 -5.63 19.59 -22.82
N LEU A 46 -5.27 20.12 -23.99
CA LEU A 46 -4.00 20.82 -24.21
C LEU A 46 -3.86 22.02 -23.26
N ASP A 47 -4.90 22.83 -23.13
CA ASP A 47 -4.89 24.02 -22.29
C ASP A 47 -4.77 23.66 -20.81
N THR A 48 -5.39 22.57 -20.37
CA THR A 48 -5.27 22.06 -18.99
C THR A 48 -3.83 21.70 -18.66
N ILE A 49 -3.14 20.94 -19.51
CA ILE A 49 -1.75 20.55 -19.28
C ILE A 49 -0.80 21.75 -19.40
N LYS A 50 -1.01 22.65 -20.37
CA LYS A 50 -0.23 23.90 -20.47
C LYS A 50 -0.34 24.74 -19.21
N LYS A 51 -1.56 24.86 -18.65
CA LYS A 51 -1.80 25.57 -17.40
C LYS A 51 -1.06 24.92 -16.23
N MET A 52 -1.09 23.59 -16.14
CA MET A 52 -0.35 22.84 -15.13
C MET A 52 1.16 23.12 -15.19
N TYR A 53 1.78 23.06 -16.37
CA TYR A 53 3.21 23.37 -16.53
C TYR A 53 3.54 24.85 -16.28
N SER A 54 2.63 25.77 -16.62
CA SER A 54 2.79 27.19 -16.28
C SER A 54 2.83 27.39 -14.77
N GLU A 55 1.92 26.72 -14.03
CA GLU A 55 1.88 26.78 -12.58
C GLU A 55 3.12 26.12 -11.94
N LEU A 56 3.60 25.01 -12.51
CA LEU A 56 4.84 24.36 -12.09
C LEU A 56 6.05 25.30 -12.23
N SER A 57 6.16 25.98 -13.37
CA SER A 57 7.26 26.93 -13.63
C SER A 57 7.24 28.15 -12.70
N GLU A 58 6.07 28.52 -12.17
CA GLU A 58 5.92 29.66 -11.26
C GLU A 58 6.17 29.30 -9.80
N ASN A 59 5.81 28.09 -9.37
CA ASN A 59 5.73 27.74 -7.96
C ASN A 59 6.65 26.57 -7.53
N GLU A 60 7.34 25.91 -8.46
CA GLU A 60 8.37 24.89 -8.19
C GLU A 60 7.88 23.70 -7.34
N HIS A 61 6.61 23.30 -7.51
CA HIS A 61 5.93 22.32 -6.66
C HIS A 61 6.06 20.85 -7.09
N GLY A 62 6.96 20.53 -8.03
CA GLY A 62 7.18 19.16 -8.53
C GLY A 62 5.91 18.32 -8.76
N ASN A 63 5.90 17.07 -8.31
CA ASN A 63 4.75 16.15 -8.36
C ASN A 63 3.46 16.67 -7.68
N GLU A 64 3.52 17.66 -6.78
CA GLU A 64 2.30 18.19 -6.16
C GLU A 64 1.39 18.88 -7.17
N VAL A 65 1.96 19.43 -8.26
CA VAL A 65 1.15 20.02 -9.33
C VAL A 65 0.30 18.96 -10.02
N LEU A 66 0.84 17.75 -10.20
CA LEU A 66 0.09 16.62 -10.77
C LEU A 66 -1.12 16.29 -9.91
N TYR A 67 -0.93 16.24 -8.58
CA TYR A 67 -2.02 15.99 -7.62
C TYR A 67 -3.14 17.04 -7.73
N ARG A 68 -2.81 18.33 -7.91
CA ARG A 68 -3.82 19.40 -8.02
C ARG A 68 -4.70 19.29 -9.27
N TYR A 69 -4.13 18.78 -10.38
CA TYR A 69 -4.83 18.62 -11.66
C TYR A 69 -5.44 17.23 -11.85
N ALA A 70 -5.19 16.30 -10.94
CA ALA A 70 -5.69 14.93 -10.99
C ALA A 70 -7.19 14.80 -10.68
N THR A 71 -7.80 13.75 -11.23
CA THR A 71 -9.12 13.24 -10.83
C THR A 71 -9.09 12.75 -9.38
N ASP A 72 -10.24 12.65 -8.73
CA ASP A 72 -10.31 12.16 -7.34
C ASP A 72 -9.85 10.70 -7.22
N ASN A 73 -10.13 9.87 -8.23
CA ASN A 73 -9.63 8.51 -8.28
C ASN A 73 -8.09 8.48 -8.33
N PHE A 74 -7.50 9.24 -9.25
CA PHE A 74 -6.04 9.27 -9.39
C PHE A 74 -5.35 9.90 -8.17
N LYS A 75 -5.96 10.91 -7.53
CA LYS A 75 -5.50 11.44 -6.23
C LYS A 75 -5.46 10.37 -5.14
N SER A 76 -6.47 9.50 -5.08
CA SER A 76 -6.50 8.40 -4.11
C SER A 76 -5.31 7.47 -4.29
N ILE A 77 -4.92 7.20 -5.54
CA ILE A 77 -3.76 6.38 -5.86
C ILE A 77 -2.46 7.11 -5.52
N LEU A 78 -2.31 8.38 -5.92
CA LEU A 78 -1.16 9.22 -5.56
C LEU A 78 -0.94 9.29 -4.04
N ASN A 79 -2.02 9.31 -3.25
CA ASN A 79 -1.94 9.32 -1.79
C ASN A 79 -1.39 8.01 -1.18
N MET A 80 -1.36 6.90 -1.92
CA MET A 80 -0.75 5.65 -1.46
C MET A 80 0.75 5.82 -1.18
N THR A 81 1.42 6.69 -1.95
CA THR A 81 2.86 6.94 -1.85
C THR A 81 3.30 7.56 -0.52
N SER A 82 2.36 8.09 0.26
CA SER A 82 2.60 8.73 1.56
C SER A 82 2.14 7.89 2.75
N GLN A 83 1.68 6.64 2.53
CA GLN A 83 1.14 5.79 3.60
C GLN A 83 2.20 5.19 4.52
N PHE A 84 3.46 5.09 4.05
CA PHE A 84 4.57 4.47 4.77
C PHE A 84 5.68 5.49 5.05
N PRO A 85 5.62 6.25 6.16
CA PRO A 85 6.60 7.29 6.46
C PRO A 85 8.04 6.74 6.54
N GLY A 86 8.94 7.30 5.71
CA GLY A 86 10.35 6.91 5.68
C GLY A 86 10.67 5.78 4.69
N GLU A 87 9.66 5.21 4.03
CA GLU A 87 9.81 4.22 2.97
C GLU A 87 9.22 4.79 1.67
N MET A 88 9.85 4.47 0.54
CA MET A 88 9.37 4.93 -0.77
C MET A 88 8.56 3.83 -1.44
N CYS A 89 7.38 4.18 -1.95
CA CYS A 89 6.62 3.32 -2.86
C CYS A 89 6.00 4.16 -3.98
N GLY A 90 5.97 3.62 -5.20
CA GLY A 90 5.32 4.20 -6.37
C GLY A 90 6.07 5.34 -7.05
N LEU A 91 6.41 6.42 -6.34
CA LEU A 91 7.10 7.59 -6.90
C LEU A 91 8.52 7.71 -6.35
N ASP A 92 9.52 7.51 -7.21
CA ASP A 92 10.95 7.65 -6.88
C ASP A 92 11.63 8.85 -7.56
N HIS A 93 10.89 9.61 -8.36
CA HIS A 93 11.35 10.81 -9.07
C HIS A 93 10.21 11.80 -9.36
N ASP A 94 10.54 12.97 -9.90
CA ASP A 94 9.52 13.92 -10.39
C ASP A 94 8.95 13.45 -11.72
N VAL A 95 7.69 13.04 -11.75
CA VAL A 95 7.01 12.53 -12.94
C VAL A 95 6.77 13.63 -13.96
N VAL A 96 6.59 14.88 -13.54
CA VAL A 96 6.23 15.98 -14.44
C VAL A 96 7.45 16.48 -15.23
N LEU A 97 8.62 16.48 -14.61
CA LEU A 97 9.91 16.88 -15.19
C LEU A 97 10.84 15.71 -15.53
N GLN A 98 10.48 14.49 -15.14
CA GLN A 98 11.21 13.25 -15.43
C GLN A 98 12.67 13.27 -14.95
N GLY A 99 12.90 13.76 -13.72
CA GLY A 99 14.24 13.83 -13.13
C GLY A 99 14.22 14.16 -11.63
N GLN A 100 15.42 14.34 -11.05
CA GLN A 100 15.61 14.64 -9.61
C GLN A 100 15.98 16.11 -9.34
N ASP A 101 16.65 16.78 -10.27
CA ASP A 101 17.16 18.17 -10.14
C ASP A 101 16.86 18.99 -11.42
N GLU A 102 15.64 18.91 -11.93
CA GLU A 102 15.28 19.49 -13.23
C GLU A 102 15.00 21.00 -13.18
N ASP A 103 15.27 21.68 -14.30
CA ASP A 103 14.95 23.10 -14.45
C ASP A 103 13.44 23.29 -14.63
N TYR A 104 12.76 23.81 -13.60
CA TYR A 104 11.33 24.15 -13.61
C TYR A 104 10.95 25.16 -14.71
N LYS A 105 11.91 25.92 -15.25
CA LYS A 105 11.70 26.94 -16.29
C LYS A 105 12.07 26.44 -17.68
N GLN A 106 12.35 25.15 -17.83
CA GLN A 106 12.63 24.57 -19.14
C GLN A 106 11.46 24.76 -20.11
N GLN A 107 11.79 24.86 -21.40
CA GLN A 107 10.75 24.93 -22.42
C GLN A 107 10.10 23.56 -22.59
N VAL A 108 8.77 23.54 -22.57
CA VAL A 108 7.97 22.34 -22.78
C VAL A 108 7.09 22.53 -24.01
N THR A 109 7.05 21.52 -24.87
CA THR A 109 6.20 21.51 -26.07
C THR A 109 5.07 20.51 -25.90
N PHE A 110 3.89 20.85 -26.41
CA PHE A 110 2.67 20.07 -26.19
C PHE A 110 2.06 19.63 -27.51
N LYS A 111 1.62 18.37 -27.58
CA LYS A 111 0.86 17.83 -28.71
C LYS A 111 -0.13 16.77 -28.25
N LEU A 112 -1.16 16.51 -29.05
CA LEU A 112 -1.99 15.32 -28.90
C LEU A 112 -1.40 14.16 -29.70
N ASN A 113 -1.45 12.95 -29.15
CA ASN A 113 -1.19 11.73 -29.92
C ASN A 113 -2.48 11.19 -30.55
N GLU A 114 -2.36 10.07 -31.27
CA GLU A 114 -3.50 9.42 -31.95
C GLU A 114 -4.56 8.93 -30.96
N GLN A 115 -4.15 8.62 -29.73
CA GLN A 115 -4.99 8.20 -28.61
C GLN A 115 -5.62 9.38 -27.85
N LYS A 116 -5.45 10.62 -28.33
CA LYS A 116 -5.96 11.84 -27.68
C LYS A 116 -5.43 12.06 -26.26
N GLN A 117 -4.22 11.57 -26.00
CA GLN A 117 -3.42 11.86 -24.81
C GLN A 117 -2.55 13.09 -25.11
N VAL A 118 -2.32 13.92 -24.09
CA VAL A 118 -1.46 15.09 -24.23
C VAL A 118 -0.03 14.69 -23.92
N ILE A 119 0.86 14.83 -24.90
CA ILE A 119 2.28 14.62 -24.74
C ILE A 119 2.95 15.96 -24.42
N ALA A 120 3.62 16.03 -23.27
CA ALA A 120 4.53 17.11 -22.92
C ALA A 120 5.96 16.64 -23.21
N SER A 121 6.64 17.27 -24.16
CA SER A 121 8.03 16.97 -24.51
C SER A 121 8.95 18.02 -23.88
N LEU A 122 9.84 17.52 -23.03
CA LEU A 122 10.78 18.28 -22.22
C LEU A 122 12.05 18.60 -22.99
N ALA A 123 12.76 19.66 -22.60
CA ALA A 123 14.01 20.06 -23.25
C ALA A 123 15.14 19.04 -23.05
N SER A 124 15.05 18.22 -21.98
CA SER A 124 15.93 17.08 -21.70
C SER A 124 15.82 15.95 -22.74
N GLY A 125 14.76 15.94 -23.56
CA GLY A 125 14.47 14.89 -24.53
C GLY A 125 13.48 13.84 -24.02
N SER A 126 13.16 13.85 -22.73
CA SER A 126 12.10 13.04 -22.14
C SER A 126 10.72 13.55 -22.52
N SER A 127 9.69 12.71 -22.38
CA SER A 127 8.31 13.12 -22.59
C SER A 127 7.36 12.42 -21.64
N VAL A 128 6.35 13.16 -21.19
CA VAL A 128 5.29 12.68 -20.31
C VAL A 128 3.98 12.64 -21.09
N SER A 129 3.25 11.52 -21.02
CA SER A 129 1.96 11.36 -21.68
C SER A 129 0.83 11.40 -20.66
N TYR A 130 -0.08 12.36 -20.78
CA TYR A 130 -1.19 12.55 -19.86
C TYR A 130 -2.49 12.00 -20.43
N VAL A 131 -3.19 11.20 -19.61
CA VAL A 131 -4.56 10.78 -19.88
C VAL A 131 -5.49 11.71 -19.11
N LEU A 132 -6.45 12.30 -19.82
CA LEU A 132 -7.39 13.25 -19.24
C LEU A 132 -8.83 12.81 -19.45
N GLU A 133 -9.61 12.98 -18.39
CA GLU A 133 -11.06 12.93 -18.41
C GLU A 133 -11.59 14.35 -18.38
N CYS A 134 -12.55 14.64 -19.26
CA CYS A 134 -13.08 15.99 -19.42
C CYS A 134 -14.60 16.00 -19.31
N ASP A 135 -15.12 16.99 -18.60
CA ASP A 135 -16.51 17.41 -18.69
C ASP A 135 -16.65 18.61 -19.65
N ALA A 136 -17.81 19.27 -19.66
CA ALA A 136 -18.07 20.40 -20.56
C ALA A 136 -17.25 21.68 -20.22
N GLN A 137 -16.61 21.75 -19.05
CA GLN A 137 -15.95 22.95 -18.54
C GLN A 137 -14.46 22.74 -18.23
N GLN A 138 -14.05 21.53 -17.87
CA GLN A 138 -12.69 21.26 -17.43
C GLN A 138 -12.23 19.84 -17.77
N CYS A 139 -10.92 19.67 -17.87
CA CYS A 139 -10.28 18.38 -17.85
C CYS A 139 -9.53 18.15 -16.53
N ARG A 140 -9.39 16.88 -16.15
CA ARG A 140 -8.62 16.39 -15.01
C ARG A 140 -7.77 15.22 -15.47
N ILE A 141 -6.57 15.10 -14.91
CA ILE A 141 -5.64 14.02 -15.22
C ILE A 141 -6.15 12.75 -14.53
N SER A 142 -6.52 11.75 -15.32
CA SER A 142 -6.94 10.45 -14.82
C SER A 142 -5.76 9.49 -14.66
N ASP A 143 -4.69 9.71 -15.43
CA ASP A 143 -3.45 8.94 -15.34
C ASP A 143 -2.29 9.60 -16.10
N VAL A 144 -1.09 9.05 -15.92
CA VAL A 144 0.12 9.36 -16.68
C VAL A 144 0.68 8.07 -17.26
N LEU A 145 1.08 8.07 -18.52
CA LEU A 145 1.86 6.97 -19.09
C LEU A 145 3.34 7.31 -19.03
N GLU A 146 4.10 6.43 -18.37
CA GLU A 146 5.55 6.50 -18.27
C GLU A 146 6.14 5.16 -18.70
N SER A 147 7.16 5.19 -19.56
CA SER A 147 7.84 3.98 -20.05
C SER A 147 6.94 2.89 -20.66
N GLY A 148 5.70 3.25 -21.04
CA GLY A 148 4.72 2.33 -21.63
C GLY A 148 3.64 1.82 -20.68
N ASP A 149 3.78 2.08 -19.37
CA ASP A 149 2.83 1.66 -18.34
C ASP A 149 2.08 2.86 -17.74
N PHE A 150 0.91 2.59 -17.17
CA PHE A 150 0.16 3.59 -16.41
C PHE A 150 0.81 3.78 -15.04
N LEU A 151 1.05 5.04 -14.66
CA LEU A 151 1.64 5.39 -13.37
C LEU A 151 0.78 4.86 -12.21
N SER A 152 -0.54 4.91 -12.36
CA SER A 152 -1.46 4.35 -11.36
C SER A 152 -1.17 2.88 -11.05
N GLN A 153 -0.94 2.06 -12.08
CA GLN A 153 -0.65 0.63 -11.92
C GLN A 153 0.70 0.39 -11.24
N GLY A 154 1.70 1.20 -11.57
CA GLY A 154 3.01 1.17 -10.90
C GLY A 154 2.89 1.48 -9.40
N ILE A 155 2.21 2.56 -9.06
CA ILE A 155 1.97 2.97 -7.67
C ILE A 155 1.19 1.89 -6.91
N GLU A 156 0.08 1.41 -7.48
CA GLU A 156 -0.76 0.39 -6.84
C GLU A 156 0.02 -0.88 -6.56
N ARG A 157 0.81 -1.38 -7.53
CA ARG A 157 1.65 -2.56 -7.35
C ARG A 157 2.67 -2.33 -6.24
N ASP A 158 3.50 -1.31 -6.38
CA ASP A 158 4.66 -1.11 -5.51
C ASP A 158 4.22 -0.81 -4.06
N CYS A 159 3.19 0.01 -3.88
CA CYS A 159 2.67 0.32 -2.56
C CYS A 159 1.87 -0.84 -1.94
N SER A 160 1.18 -1.67 -2.74
CA SER A 160 0.51 -2.88 -2.20
C SER A 160 1.50 -3.97 -1.81
N GLU A 161 2.58 -4.14 -2.57
CA GLU A 161 3.67 -5.05 -2.21
C GLU A 161 4.33 -4.63 -0.90
N LEU A 162 4.56 -3.32 -0.71
CA LEU A 162 5.07 -2.78 0.54
C LEU A 162 4.10 -3.02 1.70
N ALA A 163 2.81 -2.75 1.51
CA ALA A 163 1.79 -3.01 2.52
C ALA A 163 1.79 -4.49 2.97
N ALA A 164 1.82 -5.41 2.02
CA ALA A 164 1.86 -6.85 2.30
C ALA A 164 3.14 -7.26 3.05
N TYR A 165 4.28 -6.64 2.75
CA TYR A 165 5.52 -6.86 3.50
C TYR A 165 5.37 -6.42 4.96
N HIS A 166 4.83 -5.23 5.23
CA HIS A 166 4.59 -4.75 6.60
C HIS A 166 3.61 -5.66 7.36
N GLU A 167 2.50 -6.05 6.75
CA GLU A 167 1.55 -7.01 7.35
C GLU A 167 2.23 -8.33 7.71
N SER A 168 3.13 -8.83 6.86
CA SER A 168 3.89 -10.05 7.14
C SER A 168 4.88 -9.91 8.30
N GLN A 169 5.53 -8.75 8.43
CA GLN A 169 6.45 -8.46 9.52
C GLN A 169 5.71 -8.32 10.85
N GLU A 170 4.55 -7.64 10.85
CA GLU A 170 3.70 -7.53 12.02
C GLU A 170 3.16 -8.91 12.46
N ALA A 171 2.72 -9.73 11.50
CA ALA A 171 2.28 -11.10 11.79
C ALA A 171 3.43 -11.98 12.33
N ALA A 172 4.65 -11.83 11.79
CA ALA A 172 5.83 -12.53 12.29
C ALA A 172 6.22 -12.05 13.70
N ALA A 173 6.15 -10.74 13.97
CA ALA A 173 6.41 -10.18 15.28
C ALA A 173 5.35 -10.59 16.33
N GLN A 174 4.12 -10.86 15.90
CA GLN A 174 3.04 -11.36 16.76
C GLN A 174 3.14 -12.87 17.04
N GLN A 175 3.95 -13.63 16.30
CA GLN A 175 4.27 -15.01 16.68
C GLN A 175 5.28 -14.98 17.83
N VAL A 176 4.77 -15.08 19.07
CA VAL A 176 5.61 -15.22 20.27
C VAL A 176 6.48 -16.47 20.13
N GLN A 177 7.76 -16.30 19.84
CA GLN A 177 8.70 -17.41 19.78
C GLN A 177 9.23 -17.71 21.18
N TYR A 178 8.63 -18.72 21.83
CA TYR A 178 9.08 -19.16 23.14
C TYR A 178 10.49 -19.78 23.07
N ARG A 179 11.42 -19.18 23.82
CA ARG A 179 12.76 -19.70 24.08
C ARG A 179 12.82 -20.21 25.51
N MET A 180 13.03 -21.52 25.63
CA MET A 180 13.12 -22.21 26.91
C MET A 180 14.25 -23.23 26.85
N SER A 181 14.86 -23.50 28.00
CA SER A 181 15.79 -24.61 28.16
C SER A 181 15.41 -25.44 29.38
N TYR A 182 15.96 -26.64 29.47
CA TYR A 182 15.80 -27.46 30.66
C TYR A 182 17.12 -28.10 31.08
N ARG A 183 17.22 -28.42 32.37
CA ARG A 183 18.26 -29.25 32.95
C ARG A 183 17.67 -30.25 33.95
N ILE A 184 18.42 -31.30 34.23
CA ILE A 184 18.04 -32.32 35.21
C ILE A 184 18.87 -32.11 36.48
N GLU A 185 18.19 -32.06 37.62
CA GLU A 185 18.81 -31.97 38.95
C GLU A 185 18.43 -33.20 39.78
N SER A 186 19.33 -33.63 40.67
CA SER A 186 19.04 -34.67 41.66
C SER A 186 19.15 -34.09 43.06
N LYS A 187 18.30 -34.55 43.97
CA LYS A 187 18.35 -34.18 45.38
C LYS A 187 18.24 -35.42 46.25
N ASP A 188 19.25 -35.64 47.07
CA ASP A 188 19.20 -36.67 48.10
C ASP A 188 18.41 -36.14 49.30
N VAL A 189 17.40 -36.90 49.71
CA VAL A 189 16.55 -36.59 50.85
C VAL A 189 16.70 -37.71 51.86
N HIS A 190 16.98 -37.31 53.10
CA HIS A 190 17.09 -38.22 54.23
C HIS A 190 15.71 -38.38 54.89
N ILE A 191 15.21 -39.62 54.96
CA ILE A 191 13.92 -39.94 55.59
C ILE A 191 14.18 -41.06 56.60
N GLY A 192 14.19 -40.70 57.90
CA GLY A 192 14.53 -41.64 58.96
C GLY A 192 16.00 -42.05 58.90
N THR A 193 16.29 -43.34 58.67
CA THR A 193 17.66 -43.87 58.46
C THR A 193 18.01 -44.11 56.99
N GLU A 194 17.08 -43.80 56.07
CA GLU A 194 17.25 -44.08 54.64
C GLU A 194 17.57 -42.81 53.85
N TYR A 195 18.26 -43.00 52.71
CA TYR A 195 18.49 -41.96 51.71
C TYR A 195 17.68 -42.29 50.47
N THR A 196 16.91 -41.32 49.98
CA THR A 196 16.19 -41.41 48.71
C THR A 196 16.61 -40.26 47.80
N THR A 197 17.03 -40.58 46.59
CA THR A 197 17.34 -39.58 45.55
C THR A 197 16.09 -39.27 44.75
N PHE A 198 15.72 -37.99 44.69
CA PHE A 198 14.67 -37.47 43.82
C PHE A 198 15.30 -36.79 42.61
N TYR A 199 14.68 -36.96 41.44
CA TYR A 199 15.10 -36.32 40.20
C TYR A 199 14.09 -35.26 39.79
N TYR A 200 14.59 -34.11 39.35
CA TYR A 200 13.80 -32.96 38.95
C TYR A 200 14.22 -32.49 37.56
N VAL A 201 13.25 -32.02 36.79
CA VAL A 201 13.51 -31.17 35.63
C VAL A 201 13.31 -29.73 36.04
N VAL A 202 14.28 -28.89 35.73
CA VAL A 202 14.22 -27.44 35.90
C VAL A 202 14.14 -26.83 34.51
N VAL A 203 13.00 -26.23 34.18
CA VAL A 203 12.84 -25.43 32.96
C VAL A 203 13.17 -23.98 33.26
N ALA A 204 13.84 -23.30 32.33
CA ALA A 204 14.23 -21.90 32.43
C ALA A 204 13.66 -21.14 31.23
N SER A 205 13.11 -19.94 31.49
CA SER A 205 12.69 -19.04 30.42
C SER A 205 13.86 -18.21 29.94
N GLU A 206 14.09 -18.26 28.63
CA GLU A 206 15.00 -17.40 27.87
C GLU A 206 14.19 -16.49 26.92
N SER A 207 12.86 -16.46 27.08
CA SER A 207 11.95 -15.65 26.29
C SER A 207 11.91 -14.23 26.83
N ASP A 208 11.89 -13.25 25.92
CA ASP A 208 11.75 -11.84 26.30
C ASP A 208 10.34 -11.56 26.89
N ASP A 209 9.32 -12.25 26.39
CA ASP A 209 7.94 -12.19 26.89
C ASP A 209 7.65 -13.23 27.99
N PRO A 210 6.69 -12.95 28.91
CA PRO A 210 6.25 -13.92 29.91
C PRO A 210 5.68 -15.19 29.28
N VAL A 211 6.11 -16.34 29.80
CA VAL A 211 5.69 -17.67 29.32
C VAL A 211 4.73 -18.29 30.33
N ASP A 212 3.46 -18.43 29.97
CA ASP A 212 2.45 -19.10 30.80
C ASP A 212 2.32 -20.58 30.41
N ILE A 213 2.86 -21.47 31.25
CA ILE A 213 2.93 -22.91 30.98
C ILE A 213 1.64 -23.58 31.45
N SER A 214 0.86 -24.12 30.51
CA SER A 214 -0.38 -24.86 30.78
C SER A 214 -0.13 -26.33 31.11
N THR A 215 0.67 -27.03 30.30
CA THR A 215 0.96 -28.45 30.49
C THR A 215 2.42 -28.81 30.23
N ILE A 216 2.87 -29.87 30.90
CA ILE A 216 4.24 -30.39 30.79
C ILE A 216 4.17 -31.90 30.56
N ASN A 217 4.78 -32.36 29.49
CA ASN A 217 4.91 -33.77 29.13
C ASN A 217 6.38 -34.14 28.93
N VAL A 218 6.83 -35.21 29.56
CA VAL A 218 8.19 -35.75 29.38
C VAL A 218 8.13 -37.05 28.61
N ASN A 219 8.93 -37.17 27.54
CA ASN A 219 8.95 -38.34 26.64
C ASN A 219 7.54 -38.75 26.16
N ARG A 220 6.75 -37.80 25.65
CA ARG A 220 5.36 -38.02 25.20
C ARG A 220 4.45 -38.59 26.30
N GLY A 221 4.73 -38.26 27.55
CA GLY A 221 3.95 -38.72 28.72
C GLY A 221 4.40 -40.06 29.30
N ASN A 222 5.43 -40.71 28.74
CA ASN A 222 5.95 -41.98 29.26
C ASN A 222 6.78 -41.83 30.55
N CYS A 223 7.19 -40.61 30.89
CA CYS A 223 7.84 -40.31 32.17
C CYS A 223 6.86 -39.51 33.05
N PRO A 224 6.30 -40.12 34.11
CA PRO A 224 5.34 -39.43 34.98
C PRO A 224 5.99 -38.25 35.70
N VAL A 225 5.30 -37.11 35.74
CA VAL A 225 5.73 -35.90 36.43
C VAL A 225 4.86 -35.64 37.66
N SER A 226 5.44 -35.04 38.72
CA SER A 226 4.63 -34.55 39.84
C SER A 226 3.67 -33.47 39.36
N SER A 227 2.41 -33.55 39.80
CA SER A 227 1.33 -32.63 39.44
C SER A 227 1.79 -31.17 39.44
N VAL A 228 1.56 -30.49 38.31
CA VAL A 228 1.76 -29.06 38.08
C VAL A 228 0.90 -28.19 39.03
N ARG A 229 -0.07 -28.76 39.76
CA ARG A 229 -1.00 -27.98 40.59
C ARG A 229 -0.31 -27.18 41.71
N GLY A 230 -0.35 -25.85 41.59
CA GLY A 230 -0.27 -24.91 42.71
C GLY A 230 0.98 -24.03 42.80
N GLN A 231 1.80 -23.92 41.75
CA GLN A 231 2.96 -23.02 41.72
C GLN A 231 2.92 -22.11 40.48
N ASN A 232 3.55 -20.94 40.55
CA ASN A 232 3.45 -19.90 39.52
C ASN A 232 3.81 -20.46 38.13
N HIS A 233 2.84 -20.49 37.21
CA HIS A 233 2.96 -21.05 35.85
C HIS A 233 3.49 -20.05 34.82
N VAL A 234 3.53 -18.77 35.20
CA VAL A 234 4.06 -17.69 34.39
C VAL A 234 5.53 -17.46 34.74
N LEU A 235 6.41 -17.66 33.75
CA LEU A 235 7.84 -17.42 33.84
C LEU A 235 8.25 -16.21 33.03
N ASN A 236 8.81 -15.19 33.70
CA ASN A 236 9.52 -14.10 33.03
C ASN A 236 10.94 -14.53 32.63
N PHE A 237 11.60 -13.75 31.80
CA PHE A 237 13.01 -13.96 31.43
C PHE A 237 13.89 -14.28 32.65
N GLY A 238 14.65 -15.38 32.57
CA GLY A 238 15.57 -15.84 33.62
C GLY A 238 14.90 -16.55 34.81
N GLN A 239 13.56 -16.64 34.85
CA GLN A 239 12.87 -17.42 35.88
C GLN A 239 12.87 -18.91 35.54
N THR A 240 12.76 -19.73 36.60
CA THR A 240 12.79 -21.18 36.46
C THR A 240 11.59 -21.83 37.14
N TYR A 241 11.14 -22.95 36.58
CA TYR A 241 10.12 -23.81 37.16
C TYR A 241 10.66 -25.22 37.33
N ARG A 242 10.41 -25.84 38.49
CA ARG A 242 10.96 -27.16 38.85
C ARG A 242 9.85 -28.15 39.15
N PHE A 243 9.91 -29.32 38.54
CA PHE A 243 8.99 -30.44 38.79
C PHE A 243 9.74 -31.77 38.92
N GLU A 244 9.20 -32.70 39.72
CA GLU A 244 9.78 -34.02 39.93
C GLU A 244 9.42 -34.96 38.77
N ILE A 245 10.35 -35.82 38.37
CA ILE A 245 10.15 -36.90 37.42
C ILE A 245 10.23 -38.26 38.12
N ARG A 246 9.41 -39.22 37.69
CA ARG A 246 9.36 -40.60 38.22
C ARG A 246 9.89 -41.65 37.24
N CYS A 247 10.78 -41.24 36.35
CA CYS A 247 11.53 -42.12 35.46
C CYS A 247 13.03 -41.96 35.71
N ASN A 248 13.84 -42.82 35.08
CA ASN A 248 15.29 -42.67 35.11
C ASN A 248 15.69 -41.38 34.38
N PRO A 249 16.47 -40.46 34.99
CA PRO A 249 16.88 -39.22 34.35
C PRO A 249 17.66 -39.42 33.04
N ARG A 250 18.36 -40.55 32.87
CA ARG A 250 19.08 -40.87 31.63
C ARG A 250 18.18 -41.20 30.45
N ASP A 251 16.91 -41.52 30.72
CA ASP A 251 15.92 -41.86 29.70
C ASP A 251 15.16 -40.63 29.21
N VAL A 252 15.35 -39.45 29.80
CA VAL A 252 14.71 -38.18 29.39
C VAL A 252 15.33 -37.69 28.08
N LYS A 253 14.57 -37.76 26.98
CA LYS A 253 15.00 -37.38 25.63
C LYS A 253 14.34 -36.11 25.13
N GLU A 254 13.16 -35.79 25.65
CA GLU A 254 12.42 -34.58 25.29
C GLU A 254 11.52 -34.13 26.43
N VAL A 255 11.38 -32.82 26.57
CA VAL A 255 10.41 -32.16 27.45
C VAL A 255 9.55 -31.27 26.56
N ASN A 256 8.28 -31.59 26.45
CA ASN A 256 7.28 -30.83 25.70
C ASN A 256 6.48 -29.98 26.69
N LEU A 257 6.42 -28.68 26.40
CA LEU A 257 5.61 -27.71 27.10
C LEU A 257 4.46 -27.28 26.19
N THR A 258 3.28 -27.09 26.75
CA THR A 258 2.17 -26.39 26.07
C THR A 258 1.88 -25.10 26.81
N MET A 259 1.89 -23.99 26.10
CA MET A 259 1.62 -22.67 26.63
C MET A 259 0.11 -22.43 26.74
N ALA A 260 -0.30 -21.41 27.51
CA ALA A 260 -1.70 -21.05 27.69
C ALA A 260 -2.41 -20.64 26.39
N ASP A 261 -1.66 -20.15 25.41
CA ASP A 261 -2.13 -19.83 24.06
C ASP A 261 -2.28 -21.06 23.14
N GLY A 262 -1.91 -22.25 23.64
CA GLY A 262 -1.99 -23.52 22.92
C GLY A 262 -0.75 -23.85 22.08
N GLN A 263 0.27 -22.99 22.04
CA GLN A 263 1.52 -23.32 21.36
C GLN A 263 2.29 -24.43 22.09
N GLU A 264 2.94 -25.31 21.33
CA GLU A 264 3.78 -26.37 21.88
C GLU A 264 5.26 -26.10 21.61
N LEU A 265 6.08 -26.29 22.64
CA LEU A 265 7.53 -26.20 22.56
C LEU A 265 8.15 -27.51 23.02
N THR A 266 8.87 -28.18 22.13
CA THR A 266 9.62 -29.39 22.47
C THR A 266 11.09 -29.05 22.65
N MET A 267 11.60 -29.22 23.87
CA MET A 267 13.01 -29.07 24.20
C MET A 267 13.68 -30.44 24.21
N VAL A 268 14.89 -30.51 23.68
CA VAL A 268 15.76 -31.70 23.70
C VAL A 268 17.01 -31.40 24.54
N PRO A 269 17.66 -32.41 25.15
CA PRO A 269 18.82 -32.16 25.98
C PRO A 269 19.93 -31.56 25.12
N ASN A 270 20.48 -30.44 25.55
CA ASN A 270 21.73 -29.94 25.01
C ASN A 270 22.80 -31.00 25.33
N GLY A 271 23.35 -31.62 24.28
CA GLY A 271 24.38 -32.66 24.39
C GLY A 271 25.66 -32.18 25.04
#